data_AF-N9TLQ5-F1
#
_entry.id   AF-N9TLQ5-F1
#
_cell.length_a   1.000
_cell.length_b   1.000
_cell.length_c   1.000
_cell.angle_alpha   90.00
_cell.angle_beta   90.00
_cell.angle_gamma   90.00
#
_symmetry.space_group_name_H-M   'P 1'
#
loop_
_entity.id
_entity.type
_entity.pdbx_description
1 polymer ?
#
loop_
_entity_poly.entity_id
_entity_poly.type
_entity_poly.pdbx_seq_one_letter_code
_entity_poly.pdbx_strand_id
1 'polypeptide(L)'
;MAEHKILEEDLGIDVYFCDPHSPWQKGTCENMNGLIRQYLPKGIDLNQADQHYLNQVAMSLNTRPRKALDWLTPLGNLLSLLIIIRLLKLSHLMFEFAILYNSKYYKNIMQ
;
A
#
# COMPACT_ATOMS: atom_id res chain seq x y z
N MET A 1 -0.01 -15.97 17.53
CA MET A 1 1.20 -15.27 17.03
C MET A 1 2.21 -16.21 16.35
N ALA A 2 1.87 -17.48 16.06
CA ALA A 2 2.81 -18.45 15.48
C ALA A 2 2.86 -18.46 13.94
N GLU A 3 1.76 -18.10 13.28
CA GLU A 3 1.60 -18.22 11.81
C GLU A 3 2.31 -17.11 11.00
N HIS A 4 2.99 -16.14 11.64
CA HIS A 4 3.60 -15.03 10.89
C HIS A 4 4.70 -15.51 9.95
N LYS A 5 5.48 -16.53 10.34
CA LYS A 5 6.53 -17.12 9.48
C LYS A 5 5.95 -17.74 8.21
N ILE A 6 4.81 -18.42 8.33
CA ILE A 6 4.11 -19.01 7.17
C ILE A 6 3.68 -17.88 6.22
N LEU A 7 3.16 -16.78 6.77
CA LEU A 7 2.73 -15.62 6.00
C LEU A 7 3.90 -14.91 5.30
N GLU A 8 5.07 -14.80 5.95
CA GLU A 8 6.29 -14.27 5.34
C GLU A 8 6.77 -15.16 4.18
N GLU A 9 6.78 -16.47 4.37
CA GLU A 9 7.19 -17.45 3.35
C GLU A 9 6.23 -17.44 2.14
N ASP A 10 4.93 -17.49 2.37
CA ASP A 10 3.92 -17.58 1.32
C ASP A 10 3.78 -16.30 0.49
N LEU A 11 3.91 -15.12 1.14
CA LEU A 11 3.70 -13.83 0.50
C LEU A 11 5.01 -13.11 0.12
N GLY A 12 6.15 -13.59 0.61
CA GLY A 12 7.45 -12.93 0.42
C GLY A 12 7.50 -11.51 0.99
N ILE A 13 6.81 -11.28 2.11
CA ILE A 13 6.76 -9.99 2.80
C ILE A 13 7.44 -10.08 4.16
N ASP A 14 8.02 -8.98 4.63
CA ASP A 14 8.58 -8.90 5.99
C ASP A 14 7.48 -8.56 7.01
N VAL A 15 7.45 -9.25 8.15
CA VAL A 15 6.51 -8.97 9.26
C VAL A 15 7.25 -8.34 10.44
N TYR A 16 6.75 -7.19 10.88
CA TYR A 16 7.32 -6.45 12.01
C TYR A 16 6.35 -6.41 13.20
N PHE A 17 6.89 -6.53 14.41
CA PHE A 17 6.15 -6.38 15.66
C PHE A 17 6.61 -5.13 16.41
N CYS A 18 5.68 -4.54 17.17
CA CYS A 18 6.01 -3.44 18.06
C CYS A 18 6.59 -3.97 19.37
N ASP A 19 7.49 -3.19 19.96
CA ASP A 19 8.08 -3.47 21.26
C ASP A 19 7.00 -3.47 22.35
N PRO A 20 7.12 -4.34 23.36
CA PRO A 20 6.24 -4.33 24.52
C PRO A 20 6.22 -2.95 25.18
N HIS A 21 5.04 -2.49 25.59
CA HIS A 21 4.82 -1.19 26.24
C HIS A 21 5.18 0.04 25.38
N SER A 22 5.26 -0.12 24.05
CA SER A 22 5.55 0.97 23.11
C SER A 22 4.36 1.33 22.20
N PRO A 23 3.22 1.85 22.75
CA PRO A 23 2.03 2.15 21.96
C PRO A 23 2.28 3.19 20.86
N TRP A 24 3.25 4.09 21.03
CA TRP A 24 3.60 5.10 20.02
C TRP A 24 4.06 4.51 18.68
N GLN A 25 4.59 3.28 18.66
CA GLN A 25 4.94 2.58 17.41
C GLN A 25 3.70 2.22 16.57
N LYS A 26 2.50 2.35 17.13
CA LYS A 26 1.21 2.10 16.46
C LYS A 26 0.35 3.34 16.31
N GLY A 27 0.90 4.54 16.52
CA GLY A 27 0.11 5.79 16.53
C GLY A 27 -0.78 5.96 15.30
N THR A 28 -0.28 5.64 14.10
CA THR A 28 -1.07 5.70 12.86
C THR A 28 -2.22 4.70 12.83
N CYS A 29 -1.98 3.45 13.27
CA CYS A 29 -3.01 2.42 13.35
C CYS A 29 -4.10 2.78 14.37
N GLU A 30 -3.70 3.32 15.53
CA GLU A 30 -4.63 3.75 16.57
C GLU A 30 -5.50 4.93 16.12
N ASN A 31 -4.90 5.90 15.42
CA ASN A 31 -5.64 7.00 14.79
C ASN A 31 -6.66 6.48 13.76
N MET A 32 -6.28 5.53 12.90
CA MET A 32 -7.21 4.92 11.94
C MET A 32 -8.36 4.18 12.64
N ASN A 33 -8.06 3.41 13.69
CA ASN A 33 -9.09 2.74 14.49
C ASN A 33 -10.06 3.73 15.13
N GLY A 34 -9.59 4.90 15.58
CA GLY A 34 -10.45 5.97 16.08
C GLY A 34 -11.43 6.50 15.02
N LEU A 35 -10.97 6.63 13.78
CA LEU A 35 -11.79 7.08 12.65
C LEU A 35 -12.82 6.03 12.23
N ILE A 36 -12.43 4.76 12.18
CA ILE A 36 -13.35 3.64 11.89
C ILE A 36 -14.49 3.61 12.92
N ARG A 37 -14.19 3.88 14.19
CA ARG A 37 -15.18 3.91 15.27
C ARG A 37 -16.23 5.03 15.16
N GLN A 38 -16.03 6.01 14.28
CA GLN A 38 -17.08 7.00 13.96
C GLN A 38 -18.24 6.39 13.16
N TYR A 39 -17.99 5.27 12.46
CA TYR A 39 -18.96 4.56 11.63
C TYR A 39 -19.35 3.20 12.23
N LEU A 40 -18.38 2.49 12.82
CA LEU A 40 -18.54 1.16 13.40
C LEU A 40 -18.27 1.22 14.91
N PRO A 41 -19.25 1.63 15.74
CA PRO A 41 -19.09 1.64 17.18
C PRO A 41 -18.80 0.24 17.73
N LYS A 42 -18.19 0.18 18.91
CA LYS A 42 -17.85 -1.08 19.56
C LYS A 42 -19.08 -1.93 19.80
N GLY A 43 -18.92 -3.25 19.68
CA GLY A 43 -19.98 -4.23 19.97
C GLY A 43 -20.86 -4.59 18.78
N ILE A 44 -20.62 -3.99 17.60
CA ILE A 44 -21.24 -4.45 16.35
C ILE A 44 -20.56 -5.76 15.93
N ASP A 45 -21.36 -6.79 15.66
CA ASP A 45 -20.90 -8.00 14.99
C ASP A 45 -20.67 -7.70 13.51
N LEU A 46 -19.40 -7.61 13.12
CA LEU A 46 -19.01 -7.31 11.74
C LEU A 46 -19.38 -8.44 10.77
N ASN A 47 -19.61 -9.67 11.24
CA ASN A 47 -20.05 -10.76 10.37
C ASN A 47 -21.48 -10.55 9.86
N GLN A 48 -22.26 -9.73 10.56
CA GLN A 48 -23.63 -9.37 10.21
C GLN A 48 -23.71 -8.00 9.51
N ALA A 49 -22.58 -7.29 9.41
CA ALA A 49 -22.54 -6.00 8.76
C ALA A 49 -22.71 -6.17 7.25
N ASP A 50 -23.57 -5.33 6.66
CA ASP A 50 -23.76 -5.31 5.21
C ASP A 50 -22.46 -4.90 4.50
N GLN A 51 -21.99 -5.75 3.59
CA GLN A 51 -20.76 -5.50 2.83
C GLN A 51 -20.84 -4.19 2.03
N HIS A 52 -22.03 -3.83 1.53
CA HIS A 52 -22.20 -2.58 0.80
C HIS A 52 -22.01 -1.37 1.72
N TYR A 53 -22.54 -1.40 2.94
CA TYR A 53 -22.24 -0.40 3.96
C TYR A 53 -20.75 -0.33 4.31
N LEU A 54 -20.07 -1.47 4.51
CA LEU A 54 -18.64 -1.50 4.80
C LEU A 54 -17.80 -0.87 3.67
N ASN A 55 -18.18 -1.12 2.41
CA ASN A 55 -17.53 -0.51 1.26
C ASN A 55 -17.73 1.02 1.24
N GLN A 56 -18.91 1.52 1.61
CA GLN A 56 -19.15 2.95 1.73
C GLN A 56 -18.31 3.60 2.83
N VAL A 57 -18.19 2.93 3.99
CA VAL A 57 -17.32 3.39 5.08
C VAL A 57 -15.87 3.46 4.61
N ALA A 58 -15.36 2.40 3.98
CA ALA A 58 -14.02 2.36 3.43
C ALA A 58 -13.79 3.49 2.40
N MET A 59 -14.75 3.69 1.49
CA MET A 59 -14.68 4.77 0.50
C MET A 59 -14.67 6.15 1.16
N SER A 60 -15.51 6.38 2.17
CA SER A 60 -15.54 7.63 2.93
C SER A 60 -14.20 7.89 3.62
N LEU A 61 -13.60 6.88 4.25
CA LEU A 61 -12.31 7.00 4.92
C LEU A 61 -11.15 7.26 3.95
N ASN A 62 -11.18 6.63 2.77
CA ASN A 62 -10.16 6.73 1.73
C ASN A 62 -10.25 8.02 0.90
N THR A 63 -11.44 8.61 0.81
CA THR A 63 -11.66 9.91 0.13
C THR A 63 -11.63 11.09 1.09
N ARG A 64 -11.55 10.86 2.41
CA ARG A 64 -11.44 11.92 3.42
C ARG A 64 -10.04 12.56 3.41
N PRO A 65 -9.92 13.89 3.19
CA PRO A 65 -8.67 14.65 3.32
C PRO A 65 -7.97 14.42 4.66
N ARG A 66 -6.64 14.27 4.64
CA ARG A 66 -5.82 14.08 5.87
C ARG A 66 -4.77 15.17 5.99
N LYS A 67 -4.70 15.82 7.16
CA LYS A 67 -3.64 16.81 7.46
C LYS A 67 -2.23 16.24 7.28
N ALA A 68 -2.02 14.96 7.62
CA ALA A 68 -0.74 14.28 7.46
C ALA A 68 -0.34 14.04 5.98
N LEU A 69 -1.26 14.24 5.04
CA LEU A 69 -1.04 14.12 3.61
C LEU A 69 -1.22 15.47 2.91
N ASP A 70 -0.92 16.58 3.59
CA ASP A 70 -1.12 17.94 3.07
C ASP A 70 -2.56 18.20 2.59
N TRP A 71 -3.53 17.64 3.31
CA TRP A 71 -4.96 17.68 2.99
C TRP A 71 -5.35 16.98 1.68
N LEU A 72 -4.47 16.15 1.12
CA LEU A 72 -4.83 15.20 0.09
C LEU A 72 -5.61 14.01 0.66
N THR A 73 -6.29 13.30 -0.24
CA THR A 73 -7.00 12.07 0.10
C THR A 73 -6.04 10.87 0.06
N PRO A 74 -6.17 9.90 0.99
CA PRO A 74 -5.39 8.67 0.94
C PRO A 74 -5.48 7.96 -0.43
N LEU A 75 -6.69 7.89 -1.00
CA LEU A 75 -6.91 7.27 -2.31
C LEU A 75 -6.14 7.97 -3.43
N GLY A 76 -6.21 9.31 -3.47
CA GLY A 76 -5.52 10.09 -4.50
C GLY A 76 -4.00 9.97 -4.38
N ASN A 77 -3.47 10.02 -3.15
CA ASN A 77 -2.04 9.91 -2.92
C ASN A 77 -1.50 8.49 -3.19
N LEU A 78 -2.28 7.45 -2.91
CA LEU A 78 -1.90 6.09 -3.28
C LEU A 78 -1.88 5.91 -4.80
N LEU A 79 -2.88 6.45 -5.50
CA LEU A 79 -2.96 6.35 -6.96
C LEU A 79 -1.78 7.07 -7.63
N SER A 80 -1.42 8.27 -7.17
CA SER A 80 -0.26 9.00 -7.70
C SER A 80 1.04 8.22 -7.50
N LEU A 81 1.25 7.64 -6.32
CA LEU A 81 2.43 6.82 -6.01
C LEU A 81 2.52 5.59 -6.92
N LEU A 82 1.40 4.87 -7.12
CA LEU A 82 1.35 3.71 -8.00
C LEU A 82 1.68 4.06 -9.46
N ILE A 83 1.19 5.19 -9.95
CA ILE A 83 1.51 5.69 -11.29
C ILE A 83 3.01 5.98 -11.40
N ILE A 84 3.59 6.67 -10.42
CA ILE A 84 5.03 6.99 -10.40
C ILE A 84 5.86 5.70 -10.41
N ILE A 85 5.55 4.73 -9.56
CA ILE A 85 6.25 3.43 -9.52
C ILE A 85 6.16 2.72 -10.87
N ARG A 86 4.98 2.72 -11.51
CA ARG A 86 4.79 2.09 -12.82
C ARG A 86 5.62 2.79 -13.91
N LEU A 87 5.66 4.11 -13.91
CA LEU A 87 6.46 4.90 -14.86
C LEU A 87 7.96 4.65 -14.66
N LEU A 88 8.43 4.57 -13.40
CA LEU A 88 9.83 4.26 -13.10
C LEU A 88 10.21 2.83 -13.54
N LYS A 89 9.32 1.86 -13.36
CA LYS A 89 9.56 0.48 -13.81
C LYS A 89 9.60 0.39 -15.34
N LEU A 90 8.76 1.16 -16.03
CA LEU A 90 8.75 1.24 -17.49
C LEU A 90 10.02 1.93 -18.02
N SER A 91 10.48 3.01 -17.40
CA SER A 91 11.71 3.69 -17.86
C SER A 91 12.96 2.82 -17.69
N HIS A 92 13.07 2.08 -16.58
CA HIS A 92 14.16 1.12 -16.39
C HIS A 92 14.13 0.01 -17.46
N LEU A 93 12.95 -0.53 -17.77
CA LEU A 93 12.80 -1.54 -18.80
C LEU A 93 13.18 -1.01 -20.20
N MET A 94 12.74 0.20 -20.54
CA MET A 94 13.08 0.84 -21.81
C MET A 94 14.59 1.11 -21.94
N PHE A 95 15.25 1.49 -20.85
CA PHE A 95 16.69 1.70 -20.81
C PHE A 95 17.47 0.41 -21.05
N GLU A 96 17.09 -0.69 -20.37
CA GLU A 96 17.67 -2.03 -20.60
C GLU A 96 17.49 -2.48 -22.06
N PHE A 97 16.30 -2.31 -22.64
CA PHE A 97 16.07 -2.61 -24.05
C PHE A 97 16.93 -1.76 -24.99
N ALA A 98 17.11 -0.46 -24.70
CA ALA A 98 17.93 0.43 -25.51
C ALA A 98 19.42 0.03 -25.46
N ILE A 99 19.93 -0.36 -24.28
CA ILE A 99 21.31 -0.88 -24.13
C ILE A 99 21.47 -2.17 -24.93
N LEU A 100 20.54 -3.11 -24.80
CA LEU A 100 20.59 -4.39 -25.52
C LEU A 100 20.51 -4.20 -27.03
N TYR A 101 19.64 -3.31 -27.51
CA TYR A 101 19.51 -2.99 -28.93
C TYR A 101 20.80 -2.40 -29.49
N ASN A 102 21.37 -1.38 -28.82
CA ASN A 102 22.64 -0.80 -29.22
C ASN A 102 23.77 -1.84 -29.19
N SER A 103 23.87 -2.66 -28.14
CA SER A 103 24.89 -3.73 -28.05
C SER A 103 24.80 -4.76 -29.19
N LYS A 104 23.58 -5.17 -29.56
CA LYS A 104 23.36 -6.06 -30.71
C LYS A 104 23.71 -5.39 -32.04
N TYR A 105 23.34 -4.12 -32.20
CA TYR A 105 23.60 -3.36 -33.42
C TYR A 105 25.12 -3.22 -33.68
N TYR A 106 25.90 -2.85 -32.67
CA TYR A 106 27.35 -2.75 -32.80
C TYR A 106 28.04 -4.10 -33.04
N LYS A 107 27.53 -5.20 -32.46
CA LYS A 107 28.06 -6.56 -32.74
C LYS A 107 27.81 -7.02 -34.18
N ASN A 108 26.71 -6.61 -34.80
CA ASN A 108 26.37 -6.99 -36.18
C ASN A 108 27.10 -6.17 -37.26
N ILE A 109 27.70 -5.02 -36.93
CA ILE A 109 28.45 -4.18 -37.88
C ILE A 109 29.94 -4.56 -37.94
N MET A 110 30.45 -5.23 -36.91
CA MET A 110 31.87 -5.62 -36.78
C MET A 110 32.16 -7.07 -37.21
N GLN A 111 31.20 -7.73 -37.87
CA GLN A 111 31.36 -9.04 -38.55
C GLN A 111 31.33 -8.84 -40.06
#